data_AF-A0A1F2QWR2-F1
#
_entry.id   AF-A0A1F2QWR2-F1
#
_cell.length_a   1.000
_cell.length_b   1.000
_cell.length_c   1.000
_cell.angle_alpha   90.00
_cell.angle_beta   90.00
_cell.angle_gamma   90.00
#
_symmetry.space_group_name_H-M   'P 1'
#
loop_
_entity.id
_entity.type
_entity.pdbx_description
1 polymer ?
#
loop_
_entity_poly.entity_id
_entity_poly.type
_entity_poly.pdbx_seq_one_letter_code
_entity_poly.pdbx_strand_id
1 'polypeptide(L)'
;MGAPGRVETRALLFAAALLVVAPWTLRNWVVFRAFVPVSTAGALNLFQGNARLTRPEVYEQYWAVRGPIERYRFARQAGLEAVRERQPLWILEKLREQVPSFWEADSQALVHVVRGAYGEVRPAVAIAAWVVMLLPYFLVLALSVAGIAALPLTRASVLLVGFLLFYVLLHVATHGYARYRLPVVPVLFLVGGHAWAAWRRHPRPVLTPARRATAAVVAIVLALSLFPSLRWWFTDPWMDRAGRTEAEGEP
;
A
#
# COMPACT_ATOMS: atom_id res chain seq x y z
N MET A 1 13.07 -34.27 -21.91
CA MET A 1 13.72 -33.22 -21.09
C MET A 1 13.34 -33.45 -19.65
N GLY A 2 14.30 -33.81 -18.78
CA GLY A 2 14.03 -34.03 -17.36
C GLY A 2 13.66 -32.74 -16.65
N ALA A 3 12.75 -32.80 -15.67
CA ALA A 3 12.40 -31.64 -14.87
C ALA A 3 13.62 -31.15 -14.09
N PRO A 4 13.92 -29.83 -14.08
CA PRO A 4 15.07 -29.30 -13.37
C PRO A 4 15.00 -29.62 -11.87
N GLY A 5 16.17 -29.83 -11.27
CA GLY A 5 16.28 -30.06 -9.83
C GLY A 5 15.82 -28.84 -9.02
N ARG A 6 15.41 -29.05 -7.76
CA ARG A 6 14.93 -27.95 -6.87
C ARG A 6 15.93 -26.78 -6.74
N VAL A 7 17.24 -27.04 -6.88
CA VAL A 7 18.30 -26.03 -6.84
C VAL A 7 18.31 -25.21 -8.14
N GLU A 8 18.23 -25.89 -9.29
CA GLU A 8 18.19 -25.25 -10.60
C GLU A 8 16.97 -24.34 -10.73
N THR A 9 15.79 -24.76 -10.27
CA THR A 9 14.59 -23.91 -10.27
C THR A 9 14.78 -22.63 -9.44
N ARG A 10 15.41 -22.73 -8.25
CA ARG A 10 15.68 -21.56 -7.40
C ARG A 10 16.68 -20.61 -8.04
N ALA A 11 17.75 -21.16 -8.62
CA ALA A 11 18.75 -20.39 -9.33
C ALA A 11 18.15 -19.68 -10.54
N LEU A 12 17.29 -20.37 -11.32
CA LEU A 12 16.56 -19.78 -12.45
C LEU A 12 15.62 -18.67 -12.01
N LEU A 13 14.86 -18.84 -10.93
CA LEU A 13 13.98 -17.78 -10.40
C LEU A 13 14.78 -16.56 -9.91
N PHE A 14 15.89 -16.78 -9.23
CA PHE A 14 16.76 -15.71 -8.78
C PHE A 14 17.42 -14.97 -9.96
N ALA A 15 17.95 -15.73 -10.93
CA ALA A 15 18.51 -15.17 -12.16
C ALA A 15 17.45 -14.37 -12.94
N ALA A 16 16.22 -14.89 -13.05
CA ALA A 16 15.12 -14.16 -13.68
C ALA A 16 14.80 -12.85 -12.95
N ALA A 17 14.76 -12.85 -11.61
CA ALA A 17 14.55 -11.63 -10.83
C ALA A 17 15.67 -10.60 -11.07
N LEU A 18 16.93 -11.05 -11.12
CA LEU A 18 18.07 -10.19 -11.45
C LEU A 18 17.99 -9.65 -12.88
N LEU A 19 17.63 -10.48 -13.85
CA LEU A 19 17.50 -10.06 -15.26
C LEU A 19 16.39 -9.02 -15.47
N VAL A 20 15.38 -8.98 -14.59
CA VAL A 20 14.35 -7.94 -14.61
C VAL A 20 14.87 -6.61 -14.05
N VAL A 21 15.65 -6.64 -12.96
CA VAL A 21 16.09 -5.41 -12.26
C VAL A 21 17.40 -4.85 -12.83
N ALA A 22 18.31 -5.72 -13.29
CA ALA A 22 19.66 -5.36 -13.72
C ALA A 22 19.69 -4.40 -14.92
N PRO A 23 18.87 -4.54 -15.98
CA PRO A 23 18.89 -3.60 -17.09
C PRO A 23 18.59 -2.16 -16.65
N TRP A 24 17.61 -2.02 -15.75
CA TRP A 24 17.23 -0.72 -15.21
C TRP A 24 18.29 -0.16 -14.26
N THR A 25 18.89 -1.02 -13.43
CA THR A 25 20.01 -0.67 -12.55
C THR A 25 21.22 -0.17 -13.36
N LEU A 26 21.57 -0.87 -14.44
CA LEU A 26 22.67 -0.51 -15.32
C LEU A 26 22.41 0.82 -16.03
N ARG A 27 21.19 1.00 -16.58
CA ARG A 27 20.77 2.28 -17.17
C ARG A 27 20.93 3.43 -16.17
N ASN A 28 20.48 3.22 -14.94
CA ASN A 28 20.58 4.23 -13.88
C ASN A 28 22.03 4.52 -13.49
N TRP A 29 22.88 3.49 -13.43
CA TRP A 29 24.31 3.66 -13.18
C TRP A 29 24.98 4.53 -14.27
N VAL A 30 24.68 4.27 -15.54
CA VAL A 30 25.24 5.04 -16.66
C VAL A 30 24.73 6.48 -16.66
N VAL A 31 23.42 6.67 -16.50
CA VAL A 31 22.78 8.01 -16.58
C VAL A 31 23.09 8.86 -15.36
N PHE A 32 22.98 8.30 -14.16
CA PHE A 32 23.11 9.06 -12.92
C PHE A 32 24.50 8.98 -12.29
N ARG A 33 25.40 8.14 -12.82
CA ARG A 33 26.72 7.86 -12.21
C ARG A 33 26.61 7.46 -10.73
N ALA A 34 25.54 6.75 -10.39
CA ALA A 34 25.20 6.33 -9.03
C ALA A 34 24.47 4.98 -9.03
N PHE A 35 24.62 4.21 -7.95
CA PHE A 35 23.90 2.94 -7.78
C PHE A 35 22.45 3.21 -7.38
N VAL A 36 21.54 3.12 -8.35
CA VAL A 36 20.08 3.24 -8.15
C VAL A 36 19.39 2.02 -8.76
N PRO A 37 19.04 1.00 -7.97
CA PRO A 37 18.52 -0.27 -8.51
C PRO A 37 17.25 -0.11 -9.36
N VAL A 38 16.31 0.70 -8.88
CA VAL A 38 15.00 0.88 -9.54
C VAL A 38 14.67 2.36 -9.68
N SER A 39 14.53 3.08 -8.57
CA SER A 39 14.06 4.46 -8.61
C SER A 39 14.62 5.29 -7.46
N THR A 40 14.78 6.59 -7.69
CA THR A 40 15.09 7.59 -6.66
C THR A 40 13.85 7.98 -5.84
N ALA A 41 12.64 7.69 -6.33
CA ALA A 41 11.39 8.09 -5.67
C ALA A 41 11.20 7.47 -4.27
N GLY A 42 11.81 6.30 -4.01
CA GLY A 42 11.72 5.65 -2.71
C GLY A 42 12.26 6.50 -1.56
N ALA A 43 13.27 7.34 -1.81
CA ALA A 43 13.81 8.25 -0.80
C ALA A 43 12.84 9.38 -0.46
N LEU A 44 12.12 9.92 -1.44
CA LEU A 44 11.08 10.92 -1.19
C LEU A 44 9.93 10.33 -0.37
N ASN A 45 9.49 9.10 -0.67
CA ASN A 45 8.48 8.43 0.15
C ASN A 45 8.97 8.19 1.59
N LEU A 46 10.25 7.84 1.77
CA LEU A 46 10.85 7.72 3.10
C LEU A 46 10.84 9.06 3.84
N PHE A 47 11.22 10.15 3.18
CA PHE A 47 11.21 11.49 3.79
C PHE A 47 9.80 11.96 4.12
N GLN A 48 8.92 11.98 3.12
CA GLN A 48 7.53 12.43 3.24
C GLN A 48 6.76 11.67 4.32
N GLY A 49 6.99 10.36 4.41
CA GLY A 49 6.30 9.55 5.39
C GLY A 49 6.82 9.73 6.83
N ASN A 50 8.04 10.22 7.03
CA ASN A 50 8.65 10.25 8.37
C ASN A 50 8.87 11.65 8.95
N ALA A 51 8.98 12.67 8.09
CA ALA A 51 9.11 14.05 8.50
C ALA A 51 7.89 14.52 9.30
N ARG A 52 8.10 15.47 10.22
CA ARG A 52 7.01 16.23 10.90
C ARG A 52 6.51 17.41 10.08
N LEU A 53 7.00 17.54 8.86
CA LEU A 53 6.64 18.57 7.91
C LEU A 53 5.34 18.19 7.19
N THR A 54 4.58 19.19 6.81
CA THR A 54 3.47 19.03 5.88
C THR A 54 3.98 18.56 4.52
N ARG A 55 3.07 17.96 3.73
CA ARG A 55 3.43 17.48 2.39
C ARG A 55 4.01 18.61 1.51
N PRO A 56 3.40 19.81 1.41
CA PRO A 56 3.98 20.91 0.63
C PRO A 56 5.39 21.30 1.07
N GLU A 57 5.66 21.43 2.37
CA GLU A 57 6.99 21.75 2.90
C GLU A 57 8.04 20.68 2.52
N VAL A 58 7.68 19.39 2.58
CA VAL A 58 8.56 18.31 2.11
C VAL A 58 8.90 18.47 0.64
N TYR A 59 7.91 18.77 -0.21
CA TYR A 59 8.12 18.97 -1.64
C TYR A 59 8.97 20.22 -1.90
N GLU A 60 8.73 21.32 -1.19
CA GLU A 60 9.52 22.55 -1.28
C GLU A 60 11.00 22.26 -1.00
N GLN A 61 11.30 21.63 0.13
CA GLN A 61 12.67 21.25 0.50
C GLN A 61 13.29 20.27 -0.50
N TYR A 62 12.51 19.27 -0.95
CA TYR A 62 12.97 18.30 -1.93
C TYR A 62 13.30 18.94 -3.28
N TRP A 63 12.48 19.87 -3.77
CA TRP A 63 12.67 20.52 -5.06
C TRP A 63 13.68 21.67 -5.02
N ALA A 64 13.98 22.22 -3.84
CA ALA A 64 15.07 23.17 -3.66
C ALA A 64 16.45 22.54 -3.97
N VAL A 65 16.61 21.24 -3.75
CA VAL A 65 17.86 20.52 -4.06
C VAL A 65 17.96 20.26 -5.57
N ARG A 66 19.05 20.73 -6.18
CA ARG A 66 19.31 20.55 -7.62
C ARG A 66 19.96 19.19 -7.90
N GLY A 67 19.50 18.53 -8.96
CA GLY A 67 20.01 17.22 -9.40
C GLY A 67 19.20 16.04 -8.82
N PRO A 68 18.97 14.98 -9.60
CA PRO A 68 18.14 13.85 -9.17
C PRO A 68 18.80 12.98 -8.09
N ILE A 69 20.13 12.88 -8.08
CA ILE A 69 20.87 12.05 -7.12
C ILE A 69 21.07 12.78 -5.80
N GLU A 70 21.34 14.08 -5.86
CA GLU A 70 21.45 14.96 -4.72
C GLU A 70 20.11 14.99 -3.97
N ARG A 71 19.00 15.10 -4.70
CA ARG A 71 17.64 14.95 -4.14
C ARG A 71 17.39 13.62 -3.49
N TYR A 72 17.79 12.52 -4.14
CA TYR A 72 17.69 11.18 -3.56
C TYR A 72 18.48 11.06 -2.25
N ARG A 73 19.73 11.54 -2.23
CA ARG A 73 20.61 11.50 -1.05
C ARG A 73 20.05 12.35 0.08
N PHE A 74 19.64 13.57 -0.23
CA PHE A 74 18.99 14.48 0.71
C PHE A 74 17.75 13.84 1.34
N ALA A 75 16.78 13.41 0.52
CA ALA A 75 15.54 12.81 1.03
C ALA A 75 15.79 11.53 1.83
N ARG A 76 16.75 10.70 1.40
CA ARG A 76 17.13 9.48 2.15
C ARG A 76 17.69 9.86 3.52
N GLN A 77 18.59 10.84 3.57
CA GLN A 77 19.19 11.29 4.82
C GLN A 77 18.14 11.91 5.75
N ALA A 78 17.36 12.88 5.26
CA ALA A 78 16.32 13.55 6.04
C ALA A 78 15.25 12.57 6.55
N GLY A 79 14.86 11.58 5.73
CA GLY A 79 13.95 10.52 6.16
C GLY A 79 14.53 9.63 7.26
N LEU A 80 15.81 9.25 7.17
CA LEU A 80 16.48 8.45 8.20
C LEU A 80 16.69 9.25 9.51
N GLU A 81 17.02 10.54 9.41
CA GLU A 81 17.12 11.44 10.55
C GLU A 81 15.77 11.57 11.26
N ALA A 82 14.69 11.79 10.52
CA ALA A 82 13.33 11.83 11.08
C ALA A 82 12.92 10.52 11.77
N VAL A 83 13.31 9.35 11.23
CA VAL A 83 13.10 8.05 11.89
C VAL A 83 13.90 7.95 13.20
N ARG A 84 15.15 8.43 13.20
CA ARG A 84 16.04 8.39 14.37
C ARG A 84 15.52 9.28 15.51
N GLU A 85 15.03 10.46 15.19
CA GLU A 85 14.50 11.44 16.17
C GLU A 85 13.22 10.97 16.87
N ARG A 86 12.47 10.04 16.26
CA ARG A 86 11.20 9.53 16.79
C ARG A 86 11.34 8.21 17.57
N GLN A 87 12.56 7.70 17.75
CA GLN A 87 12.77 6.48 18.52
C GLN A 87 12.46 6.69 20.02
N PRO A 88 11.97 5.65 20.73
CA PRO A 88 11.66 4.30 20.26
C PRO A 88 10.22 4.10 19.77
N LEU A 89 9.35 5.10 19.94
CA LEU A 89 7.91 4.98 19.68
C LEU A 89 7.53 5.11 18.20
N TRP A 90 8.47 5.51 17.35
CA TRP A 90 8.31 5.69 15.91
C TRP A 90 7.43 4.62 15.25
N ILE A 91 7.72 3.34 15.46
CA ILE A 91 6.98 2.27 14.76
C ILE A 91 5.50 2.21 15.18
N LEU A 92 5.19 2.54 16.44
CA LEU A 92 3.80 2.55 16.94
C LEU A 92 3.03 3.74 16.36
N GLU A 93 3.68 4.91 16.27
CA GLU A 93 3.13 6.09 15.58
C GLU A 93 2.86 5.77 14.11
N LYS A 94 3.83 5.14 13.43
CA LYS A 94 3.70 4.75 12.03
C LYS A 94 2.61 3.72 11.81
N LEU A 95 2.47 2.72 12.68
CA LEU A 95 1.36 1.76 12.60
C LEU A 95 0.02 2.46 12.73
N ARG A 96 -0.12 3.37 13.69
CA ARG A 96 -1.36 4.15 13.89
C ARG A 96 -1.70 5.03 12.68
N GLU A 97 -0.71 5.70 12.09
CA GLU A 97 -0.92 6.68 11.01
C GLU A 97 -1.01 6.03 9.63
N GLN A 98 -0.11 5.10 9.32
CA GLN A 98 0.08 4.61 7.95
C GLN A 98 -0.73 3.35 7.64
N VAL A 99 -1.11 2.54 8.64
CA VAL A 99 -1.98 1.37 8.37
C VAL A 99 -3.36 1.83 7.89
N PRO A 100 -4.04 2.82 8.52
CA PRO A 100 -5.27 3.39 7.97
C PRO A 100 -5.09 3.96 6.56
N SER A 101 -4.04 4.76 6.34
CA SER A 101 -3.81 5.37 5.01
C SER A 101 -3.48 4.34 3.92
N PHE A 102 -2.82 3.22 4.25
CA PHE A 102 -2.58 2.15 3.30
C PHE A 102 -3.87 1.44 2.87
N TRP A 103 -4.77 1.19 3.83
CA TRP A 103 -6.03 0.47 3.58
C TRP A 103 -7.22 1.36 3.21
N GLU A 104 -7.03 2.68 3.25
CA GLU A 104 -8.02 3.75 3.06
C GLU A 104 -9.12 3.45 2.03
N ALA A 105 -10.38 3.75 2.33
CA ALA A 105 -11.51 3.61 1.42
C ALA A 105 -11.52 4.68 0.32
N ASP A 106 -10.48 4.70 -0.49
CA ASP A 106 -10.27 5.67 -1.55
C ASP A 106 -9.61 5.04 -2.79
N SER A 107 -9.63 5.76 -3.91
CA SER A 107 -8.96 5.40 -5.15
C SER A 107 -8.41 6.67 -5.81
N GLN A 108 -7.38 6.56 -6.66
CA GLN A 108 -6.87 7.75 -7.37
C GLN A 108 -7.94 8.41 -8.23
N ALA A 109 -8.88 7.64 -8.81
CA ALA A 109 -9.99 8.21 -9.56
C ALA A 109 -10.94 9.02 -8.66
N LEU A 110 -11.20 8.56 -7.43
CA LEU A 110 -12.02 9.28 -6.46
C LEU A 110 -11.32 10.54 -5.94
N VAL A 111 -10.01 10.47 -5.67
CA VAL A 111 -9.19 11.65 -5.37
C VAL A 111 -9.29 12.69 -6.48
N HIS A 112 -9.27 12.28 -7.75
CA HIS A 112 -9.44 13.18 -8.88
C HIS A 112 -10.84 13.81 -8.96
N VAL A 113 -11.90 13.06 -8.63
CA VAL A 113 -13.26 13.60 -8.51
C VAL A 113 -13.32 14.67 -7.42
N VAL A 114 -12.79 14.38 -6.23
CA VAL A 114 -12.77 15.31 -5.09
C VAL A 114 -11.97 16.57 -5.40
N ARG A 115 -10.87 16.43 -6.14
CA ARG A 115 -10.00 17.54 -6.57
C ARG A 115 -10.54 18.34 -7.77
N GLY A 116 -11.72 17.99 -8.29
CA GLY A 116 -12.30 18.69 -9.44
C GLY A 116 -11.56 18.45 -10.77
N ALA A 117 -10.71 17.43 -10.86
CA ALA A 117 -9.93 17.14 -12.08
C ALA A 117 -10.81 16.76 -13.29
N TYR A 118 -12.09 16.41 -13.04
CA TYR A 118 -13.08 16.12 -14.06
C TYR A 118 -14.18 17.21 -14.15
N GLY A 119 -13.95 18.38 -13.57
CA GLY A 119 -14.97 19.43 -13.40
C GLY A 119 -15.95 19.14 -12.26
N GLU A 120 -17.06 19.88 -12.25
CA GLU A 120 -18.12 19.69 -11.25
C GLU A 120 -18.82 18.34 -11.44
N VAL A 121 -18.73 17.47 -10.43
CA VAL A 121 -19.40 16.17 -10.42
C VAL A 121 -20.59 16.23 -9.48
N ARG A 122 -21.77 15.86 -9.98
CA ARG A 122 -22.98 15.79 -9.16
C ARG A 122 -22.77 14.82 -7.98
N PRO A 123 -23.22 15.14 -6.76
CA PRO A 123 -23.06 14.30 -5.56
C PRO A 123 -23.40 12.83 -5.77
N ALA A 124 -24.56 12.58 -6.37
CA ALA A 124 -25.05 11.23 -6.61
C ALA A 124 -24.13 10.42 -7.54
N VAL A 125 -23.50 11.08 -8.53
CA VAL A 125 -22.57 10.43 -9.46
C VAL A 125 -21.27 10.09 -8.76
N ALA A 126 -20.75 10.99 -7.91
CA ALA A 126 -19.54 10.74 -7.14
C ALA A 126 -19.75 9.64 -6.08
N ILE A 127 -20.90 9.60 -5.41
CA ILE A 127 -21.27 8.47 -4.52
C ILE A 127 -21.41 7.16 -5.31
N ALA A 128 -22.04 7.19 -6.50
CA ALA A 128 -22.14 6.01 -7.34
C ALA A 128 -20.76 5.51 -7.79
N ALA A 129 -19.87 6.41 -8.20
CA ALA A 129 -18.48 6.09 -8.55
C ALA A 129 -17.74 5.47 -7.35
N TRP A 130 -17.93 6.04 -6.16
CA TRP A 130 -17.37 5.51 -4.90
C TRP A 130 -17.83 4.08 -4.65
N VAL A 131 -19.14 3.81 -4.72
CA VAL A 131 -19.71 2.47 -4.52
C VAL A 131 -19.17 1.49 -5.56
N VAL A 132 -19.19 1.87 -6.85
CA VAL A 132 -18.72 1.00 -7.94
C VAL A 132 -17.24 0.66 -7.78
N MET A 133 -16.40 1.61 -7.37
CA MET A 133 -14.96 1.40 -7.23
C MET A 133 -14.59 0.63 -5.97
N LEU A 134 -15.29 0.87 -4.85
CA LEU A 134 -14.86 0.36 -3.53
C LEU A 134 -15.66 -0.84 -3.04
N LEU A 135 -16.89 -1.06 -3.51
CA LEU A 135 -17.65 -2.26 -3.14
C LEU A 135 -16.90 -3.55 -3.49
N PRO A 136 -16.34 -3.74 -4.71
CA PRO A 136 -15.55 -4.94 -5.01
C PRO A 136 -14.35 -5.10 -4.09
N TYR A 137 -13.70 -3.99 -3.74
CA TYR A 137 -12.58 -3.98 -2.81
C TYR A 137 -13.00 -4.43 -1.40
N PHE A 138 -14.11 -3.93 -0.86
CA PHE A 138 -14.63 -4.37 0.44
C PHE A 138 -15.03 -5.85 0.45
N LEU A 139 -15.65 -6.34 -0.63
CA LEU A 139 -15.99 -7.75 -0.76
C LEU A 139 -14.72 -8.63 -0.73
N VAL A 140 -13.67 -8.20 -1.42
CA VAL A 140 -12.38 -8.91 -1.45
C VAL A 140 -11.71 -8.89 -0.08
N LEU A 141 -11.75 -7.78 0.65
CA LEU A 141 -11.24 -7.71 2.02
C LEU A 141 -12.01 -8.65 2.95
N ALA A 142 -13.34 -8.63 2.90
CA ALA A 142 -14.19 -9.49 3.72
C ALA A 142 -13.92 -10.98 3.43
N LEU A 143 -13.82 -11.36 2.15
CA LEU A 143 -13.44 -12.72 1.76
C LEU A 143 -12.02 -13.06 2.19
N SER A 144 -11.07 -12.13 2.11
CA SER A 144 -9.69 -12.35 2.54
C SER A 144 -9.58 -12.61 4.03
N VAL A 145 -10.35 -11.90 4.86
CA VAL A 145 -10.44 -12.15 6.30
C VAL A 145 -10.92 -13.59 6.57
N ALA A 146 -11.99 -14.02 5.90
CA ALA A 146 -12.47 -15.40 6.01
C ALA A 146 -11.42 -16.41 5.49
N GLY A 147 -10.69 -16.05 4.43
CA GLY A 147 -9.64 -16.86 3.83
C GLY A 147 -8.46 -17.09 4.74
N ILE A 148 -8.04 -16.08 5.52
CA ILE A 148 -6.98 -16.18 6.53
C ILE A 148 -7.34 -17.23 7.58
N ALA A 149 -8.59 -17.26 8.06
CA ALA A 149 -9.03 -18.30 9.00
C ALA A 149 -8.99 -19.71 8.38
N ALA A 150 -9.34 -19.83 7.10
CA ALA A 150 -9.39 -21.11 6.39
C ALA A 150 -8.03 -21.57 5.81
N LEU A 151 -7.00 -20.72 5.80
CA LEU A 151 -5.75 -20.99 5.12
C LEU A 151 -5.00 -22.17 5.79
N PRO A 152 -4.56 -23.18 5.04
CA PRO A 152 -3.70 -24.22 5.61
C PRO A 152 -2.31 -23.64 5.89
N LEU A 153 -1.63 -24.11 6.95
CA LEU A 153 -0.27 -23.66 7.26
C LEU A 153 0.74 -24.39 6.37
N THR A 154 0.73 -24.06 5.08
CA THR A 154 1.68 -24.58 4.09
C THR A 154 2.78 -23.57 3.83
N ARG A 155 3.90 -24.02 3.25
CA ARG A 155 4.97 -23.12 2.82
C ARG A 155 4.47 -22.02 1.89
N ALA A 156 3.58 -22.34 0.94
CA ALA A 156 3.02 -21.37 0.01
C ALA A 156 2.19 -20.30 0.75
N SER A 157 1.33 -20.73 1.67
CA SER A 157 0.51 -19.85 2.50
C SER A 157 1.35 -18.93 3.38
N VAL A 158 2.40 -19.45 3.99
CA VAL A 158 3.36 -18.65 4.78
C VAL A 158 4.08 -17.63 3.90
N LEU A 159 4.52 -18.01 2.69
CA LEU A 159 5.16 -17.07 1.76
C LEU A 159 4.21 -15.97 1.30
N LEU A 160 2.94 -16.30 0.99
CA LEU A 160 1.94 -15.33 0.57
C LEU A 160 1.58 -14.33 1.69
N VAL A 161 1.28 -14.84 2.89
CA VAL A 161 0.97 -14.00 4.05
C VAL A 161 2.20 -13.21 4.51
N GLY A 162 3.38 -13.83 4.47
CA GLY A 162 4.64 -13.18 4.78
C GLY A 162 4.97 -12.05 3.81
N PHE A 163 4.75 -12.25 2.50
CA PHE A 163 4.88 -11.19 1.50
C PHE A 163 3.88 -10.06 1.75
N LEU A 164 2.61 -10.37 2.00
CA LEU A 164 1.59 -9.38 2.33
C LEU A 164 2.01 -8.53 3.55
N LEU A 165 2.41 -9.19 4.63
CA LEU A 165 2.86 -8.51 5.85
C LEU A 165 4.11 -7.67 5.60
N PHE A 166 5.12 -8.23 4.95
CA PHE A 166 6.35 -7.52 4.58
C PHE A 166 6.05 -6.27 3.76
N TYR A 167 5.20 -6.39 2.73
CA TYR A 167 4.88 -5.29 1.83
C TYR A 167 4.09 -4.18 2.54
N VAL A 168 3.12 -4.55 3.40
CA VAL A 168 2.40 -3.58 4.24
C VAL A 168 3.36 -2.88 5.19
N LEU A 169 4.21 -3.62 5.90
CA LEU A 169 5.18 -3.05 6.84
C LEU A 169 6.20 -2.14 6.15
N LEU A 170 6.61 -2.45 4.91
CA LEU A 170 7.47 -1.59 4.12
C LEU A 170 6.81 -0.22 3.84
N HIS A 171 5.52 -0.21 3.52
CA HIS A 171 4.77 1.03 3.30
C HIS A 171 4.44 1.75 4.60
N VAL A 172 4.20 1.01 5.69
CA VAL A 172 4.11 1.59 7.02
C VAL A 172 5.41 2.28 7.40
N ALA A 173 6.57 1.67 7.17
CA ALA A 173 7.87 2.27 7.49
C ALA A 173 8.20 3.48 6.61
N THR A 174 7.72 3.48 5.36
CA THR A 174 7.93 4.59 4.43
C THR A 174 6.69 5.48 4.42
N HIS A 175 5.81 5.31 3.44
CA HIS A 175 4.57 6.07 3.30
C HIS A 175 3.44 5.15 2.82
N GLY A 176 2.37 5.06 3.60
CA GLY A 176 1.12 4.40 3.25
C GLY A 176 0.25 5.33 2.42
N TYR A 177 -0.33 4.79 1.34
CA TYR A 177 -1.29 5.50 0.51
C TYR A 177 -2.11 4.48 -0.27
N ALA A 178 -3.39 4.76 -0.54
CA ALA A 178 -4.32 3.80 -1.12
C ALA A 178 -3.82 3.15 -2.42
N ARG A 179 -3.11 3.89 -3.28
CA ARG A 179 -2.58 3.36 -4.55
C ARG A 179 -1.47 2.32 -4.37
N TYR A 180 -0.77 2.35 -3.23
CA TYR A 180 0.33 1.45 -2.96
C TYR A 180 -0.13 0.03 -2.61
N ARG A 181 -1.43 -0.19 -2.35
CA ARG A 181 -1.97 -1.53 -2.12
C ARG A 181 -2.12 -2.37 -3.39
N LEU A 182 -2.03 -1.79 -4.59
CA LEU A 182 -2.26 -2.52 -5.84
C LEU A 182 -1.43 -3.83 -5.95
N PRO A 183 -0.13 -3.87 -5.56
CA PRO A 183 0.65 -5.10 -5.64
C PRO A 183 0.23 -6.20 -4.66
N VAL A 184 -0.50 -5.88 -3.59
CA VAL A 184 -1.00 -6.89 -2.64
C VAL A 184 -2.40 -7.39 -2.96
N VAL A 185 -3.14 -6.71 -3.83
CA VAL A 185 -4.50 -7.12 -4.24
C VAL A 185 -4.56 -8.54 -4.81
N PRO A 186 -3.62 -9.01 -5.67
CA PRO A 186 -3.64 -10.40 -6.13
C PRO A 186 -3.54 -11.43 -5.00
N VAL A 187 -2.80 -11.13 -3.94
CA VAL A 187 -2.71 -12.02 -2.76
C VAL A 187 -4.04 -12.06 -2.01
N LEU A 188 -4.70 -10.91 -1.87
CA LEU A 188 -6.05 -10.84 -1.30
C LEU A 188 -7.06 -11.64 -2.14
N PHE A 189 -6.98 -11.57 -3.47
CA PHE A 189 -7.81 -12.41 -4.34
C PHE A 189 -7.56 -13.91 -4.14
N LEU A 190 -6.30 -14.34 -4.05
CA LEU A 190 -5.97 -15.75 -3.81
C LEU A 190 -6.50 -16.24 -2.46
N VAL A 191 -6.31 -15.44 -1.41
CA VAL A 191 -6.77 -15.76 -0.05
C VAL A 191 -8.30 -15.75 0.02
N GLY A 192 -8.95 -14.73 -0.53
CA GLY A 192 -10.42 -14.64 -0.60
C GLY A 192 -11.06 -15.74 -1.46
N GLY A 193 -10.43 -16.08 -2.59
CA GLY A 193 -10.83 -17.19 -3.44
C GLY A 193 -10.73 -18.54 -2.74
N HIS A 194 -9.69 -18.74 -1.92
CA HIS A 194 -9.59 -19.92 -1.05
C HIS A 194 -10.75 -20.00 -0.05
N ALA A 195 -11.12 -18.87 0.57
CA ALA A 195 -12.28 -18.79 1.47
C ALA A 195 -13.58 -19.22 0.76
N TRP A 196 -13.80 -18.66 -0.42
CA TRP A 196 -14.97 -18.94 -1.25
C TRP A 196 -15.05 -20.42 -1.65
N ALA A 197 -13.93 -20.99 -2.11
CA ALA A 197 -13.86 -22.40 -2.47
C ALA A 197 -14.08 -23.31 -1.25
N ALA A 198 -13.50 -22.96 -0.09
CA ALA A 198 -13.67 -23.70 1.14
C ALA A 198 -15.12 -23.67 1.65
N TRP A 199 -15.82 -22.54 1.51
CA TRP A 199 -17.22 -22.42 1.91
C TRP A 199 -18.16 -23.29 1.05
N ARG A 200 -17.83 -23.49 -0.23
CA ARG A 200 -18.59 -24.34 -1.15
C ARG A 200 -18.32 -25.85 -1.00
N ARG A 201 -17.32 -26.25 -0.21
CA ARG A 201 -17.03 -27.66 0.05
C ARG A 201 -17.95 -28.23 1.13
N HIS A 202 -18.34 -29.49 0.94
CA HIS A 202 -19.07 -30.28 1.93
C HIS A 202 -18.25 -31.53 2.30
N PRO A 203 -17.98 -31.79 3.59
CA PRO A 203 -18.29 -30.94 4.74
C PRO A 203 -17.42 -29.66 4.78
N ARG A 204 -17.93 -28.61 5.43
CA ARG A 204 -17.18 -27.36 5.63
C ARG A 204 -15.99 -27.58 6.56
N PRO A 205 -14.86 -26.87 6.37
CA PRO A 205 -13.72 -26.98 7.28
C PRO A 205 -14.10 -26.47 8.67
N VAL A 206 -13.77 -27.25 9.69
CA VAL A 206 -13.93 -26.84 11.09
C VAL A 206 -12.81 -25.87 11.45
N LEU A 207 -13.17 -24.63 11.80
CA LEU A 207 -12.21 -23.60 12.20
C LEU A 207 -11.87 -23.73 13.69
N THR A 208 -10.57 -23.82 14.00
CA THR A 208 -10.10 -23.79 15.39
C THR A 208 -10.36 -22.42 16.03
N PRO A 209 -10.50 -22.33 17.37
CA PRO A 209 -10.64 -21.05 18.07
C PRO A 209 -9.55 -20.03 17.73
N ALA A 210 -8.29 -20.48 17.63
CA ALA A 210 -7.16 -19.62 17.29
C ALA A 210 -7.29 -18.98 15.89
N ARG A 211 -7.78 -19.73 14.89
CA ARG A 211 -8.00 -19.22 13.53
C ARG A 211 -9.13 -18.19 13.49
N ARG A 212 -10.20 -18.42 14.26
CA ARG A 212 -11.29 -17.45 14.41
C ARG A 212 -10.81 -16.16 15.08
N ALA A 213 -10.02 -16.27 16.14
CA ALA A 213 -9.42 -15.13 16.81
C ALA A 213 -8.50 -14.34 15.86
N THR A 214 -7.68 -15.03 15.06
CA THR A 214 -6.80 -14.39 14.06
C THR A 214 -7.62 -13.59 13.04
N ALA A 215 -8.67 -14.18 12.46
CA ALA A 215 -9.53 -13.46 11.53
C ALA A 215 -10.29 -12.30 12.19
N ALA A 216 -10.73 -12.45 13.43
CA ALA A 216 -11.36 -11.36 14.18
C ALA A 216 -10.39 -10.18 14.38
N VAL A 217 -9.14 -10.44 14.76
CA VAL A 217 -8.11 -9.41 14.89
C VAL A 217 -7.87 -8.70 13.56
N VAL A 218 -7.71 -9.44 12.46
CA VAL A 218 -7.53 -8.85 11.12
C VAL A 218 -8.75 -8.02 10.73
N ALA A 219 -9.96 -8.52 10.97
CA ALA A 219 -11.21 -7.80 10.69
C ALA A 219 -11.29 -6.48 11.46
N ILE A 220 -10.93 -6.49 12.76
CA ILE A 220 -10.90 -5.29 13.59
C ILE A 220 -9.86 -4.29 13.06
N VAL A 221 -8.65 -4.74 12.74
CA VAL A 221 -7.61 -3.86 12.17
C VAL A 221 -8.08 -3.22 10.87
N LEU A 222 -8.68 -4.00 9.96
CA LEU A 222 -9.22 -3.46 8.71
C LEU A 222 -10.39 -2.50 8.95
N ALA A 223 -11.33 -2.83 9.85
CA ALA A 223 -12.43 -1.94 10.19
C ALA A 223 -11.94 -0.60 10.76
N LEU A 224 -11.00 -0.64 11.71
CA LEU A 224 -10.37 0.56 12.27
C LEU A 224 -9.59 1.36 11.23
N SER A 225 -8.99 0.68 10.25
CA SER A 225 -8.24 1.32 9.16
C SER A 225 -9.16 2.02 8.15
N LEU A 226 -10.29 1.40 7.83
CA LEU A 226 -11.26 1.92 6.85
C LEU A 226 -12.17 3.00 7.43
N PHE A 227 -12.48 2.92 8.73
CA PHE A 227 -13.46 3.79 9.38
C PHE A 227 -13.19 5.30 9.19
N PRO A 228 -11.97 5.83 9.35
CA PRO A 228 -11.71 7.27 9.16
C PRO A 228 -12.10 7.75 7.76
N SER A 229 -11.68 7.03 6.72
CA SER A 229 -12.02 7.37 5.33
C SER A 229 -13.50 7.19 5.02
N LEU A 230 -14.14 6.14 5.54
CA LEU A 230 -15.58 5.94 5.37
C LEU A 230 -16.36 7.09 6.01
N ARG A 231 -16.03 7.43 7.25
CA ARG A 231 -16.62 8.57 7.96
C ARG A 231 -16.45 9.85 7.15
N TRP A 232 -15.24 10.14 6.67
CA TRP A 232 -14.94 11.32 5.86
C TRP A 232 -15.87 11.44 4.64
N TRP A 233 -16.06 10.37 3.87
CA TRP A 233 -16.97 10.37 2.70
C TRP A 233 -18.43 10.70 3.03
N PHE A 234 -18.90 10.37 4.24
CA PHE A 234 -20.30 10.56 4.65
C PHE A 234 -20.54 11.77 5.55
N THR A 235 -19.52 12.32 6.21
CA THR A 235 -19.68 13.43 7.16
C THR A 235 -19.10 14.76 6.70
N ASP A 236 -18.05 14.75 5.87
CA ASP A 236 -17.47 15.99 5.37
C ASP A 236 -18.18 16.39 4.07
N PRO A 237 -18.62 17.65 3.91
CA PRO A 237 -19.08 18.17 2.63
C PRO A 237 -17.86 18.40 1.72
N TRP A 238 -17.28 17.31 1.20
CA TRP A 238 -16.18 17.37 0.23
C TRP A 238 -16.62 18.04 -1.10
N MET A 239 -17.92 18.26 -1.28
CA MET A 239 -18.46 19.09 -2.35
C MET A 239 -18.33 20.61 -2.12
N ASP A 240 -18.16 21.07 -0.88
CA ASP A 240 -17.99 22.49 -0.56
C ASP A 240 -16.51 22.96 -0.66
N ARG A 241 -15.60 22.09 -1.15
CA ARG A 241 -14.16 22.38 -1.27
C ARG A 241 -13.61 22.36 -2.69
N ALA A 242 -14.38 21.91 -3.69
CA ALA A 242 -13.94 22.04 -5.08
C ALA A 242 -13.63 23.51 -5.46
N GLY A 243 -14.24 24.49 -4.77
CA GLY A 243 -13.91 25.92 -4.88
C GLY A 243 -12.83 26.46 -3.93
N ARG A 244 -12.24 25.65 -3.05
CA ARG A 244 -11.18 26.09 -2.09
C ARG A 244 -9.77 25.66 -2.49
N THR A 245 -9.63 24.58 -3.27
CA THR A 245 -8.32 24.12 -3.76
C THR A 245 -7.65 25.10 -4.73
N GLU A 246 -8.40 26.00 -5.37
CA GLU A 246 -7.81 27.11 -6.15
C GLU A 246 -7.15 28.18 -5.26
N ALA A 247 -7.57 28.32 -3.98
CA ALA A 247 -7.04 29.32 -3.06
C ALA A 247 -5.81 28.86 -2.27
N GLU A 248 -5.58 27.54 -2.15
CA GLU A 248 -4.49 26.97 -1.33
C GLU A 248 -3.24 26.56 -2.12
N GLY A 249 -3.19 26.81 -3.44
CA GLY A 249 -1.95 26.67 -4.21
C GLY A 249 -1.31 25.28 -4.15
N GLU A 250 -2.11 24.21 -4.08
CA GLU A 250 -1.64 22.83 -4.24
C GLU A 250 -1.57 22.47 -5.74
N PRO A 251 -0.38 22.34 -6.35
CA PRO A 251 -0.24 21.74 -7.68
C PRO A 251 -0.49 20.22 -7.69
#